data_AF-V9GEE5-F1
#
_entry.id   AF-V9GEE5-F1
#
_cell.length_a   1.000
_cell.length_b   1.000
_cell.length_c   1.000
_cell.angle_alpha   90.00
_cell.angle_beta   90.00
_cell.angle_gamma   90.00
#
_symmetry.space_group_name_H-M   'P 1'
#
loop_
_entity.id
_entity.type
_entity.pdbx_description
1 polymer ?
#
loop_
_entity_poly.entity_id
_entity_poly.type
_entity_poly.pdbx_seq_one_letter_code
_entity_poly.pdbx_strand_id
1 'polypeptide(L)'
;MNYQPSADSDTTIDPRLPVPLQIDRSWLEDLDSRLDKGGPWGDHRLSQLALEGEKSRLVTSFDELQCLKHLNGLSPLPHQTDTARRVLFEMSGRAILADEVGLGKTIEAGLILKEYIVRGLVTKVLILVPASLVLQWYVN
;
A
#
# COMPACT_ATOMS: atom_id res chain seq x y z
N MET A 1 27.41 -34.61 -16.58
CA MET A 1 28.21 -34.54 -15.35
C MET A 1 27.74 -35.70 -14.48
N ASN A 2 28.54 -36.76 -14.36
CA ASN A 2 28.13 -38.00 -13.69
C ASN A 2 28.15 -37.80 -12.17
N TYR A 3 26.98 -37.91 -11.54
CA TYR A 3 26.87 -37.94 -10.08
C TYR A 3 27.03 -39.39 -9.62
N GLN A 4 28.18 -39.71 -9.04
CA GLN A 4 28.37 -40.91 -8.23
C GLN A 4 27.90 -40.58 -6.80
N PRO A 5 26.99 -41.37 -6.20
CA PRO A 5 26.55 -41.08 -4.84
C PRO A 5 27.66 -41.48 -3.87
N SER A 6 28.13 -40.51 -3.09
CA SER A 6 29.02 -40.71 -1.95
C SER A 6 28.31 -41.53 -0.89
N ALA A 7 28.99 -42.57 -0.43
CA ALA A 7 28.55 -43.47 0.62
C ALA A 7 28.32 -42.69 1.92
N ASP A 8 27.07 -42.56 2.32
CA ASP A 8 26.59 -42.50 3.72
C ASP A 8 25.05 -42.35 3.74
N SER A 9 24.36 -43.32 3.13
CA SER A 9 22.94 -43.55 3.43
C SER A 9 22.87 -44.35 4.72
N ASP A 10 22.91 -43.65 5.85
CA ASP A 10 22.82 -44.25 7.19
C ASP A 10 21.49 -45.02 7.30
N THR A 11 21.54 -46.32 7.04
CA THR A 11 20.36 -47.17 6.92
C THR A 11 19.94 -47.58 8.32
N THR A 12 19.17 -46.72 8.98
CA THR A 12 18.60 -47.05 10.29
C THR A 12 17.44 -48.03 10.09
N ILE A 13 17.72 -49.34 10.11
CA ILE A 13 16.67 -50.37 10.10
C ILE A 13 16.05 -50.42 11.50
N ASP A 14 14.91 -49.76 11.69
CA ASP A 14 14.11 -49.90 12.92
C ASP A 14 13.29 -51.20 12.85
N PRO A 15 13.57 -52.22 13.70
CA PRO A 15 12.90 -53.52 13.65
C PRO A 15 11.43 -53.47 14.07
N ARG A 16 10.91 -52.33 14.55
CA ARG A 16 9.49 -52.16 14.92
C ARG A 16 8.60 -51.76 13.74
N LEU A 17 9.19 -51.35 12.62
CA LEU A 17 8.42 -50.90 11.45
C LEU A 17 8.10 -52.08 10.52
N PRO A 18 6.85 -52.20 10.04
CA PRO A 18 6.43 -53.30 9.17
C PRO A 18 7.06 -53.26 7.77
N VAL A 19 7.72 -52.15 7.41
CA VAL A 19 8.45 -51.98 6.15
C VAL A 19 9.76 -51.23 6.40
N PRO A 20 10.85 -51.59 5.68
CA PRO A 20 12.12 -50.86 5.76
C PRO A 20 11.94 -49.43 5.24
N LEU A 21 12.19 -48.44 6.11
CA LEU A 21 12.10 -47.02 5.80
C LEU A 21 13.49 -46.48 5.51
N GLN A 22 13.72 -46.00 4.29
CA GLN A 22 14.94 -45.29 3.91
C GLN A 22 14.64 -43.80 3.79
N ILE A 23 15.27 -42.98 4.62
CA ILE A 23 15.18 -41.52 4.56
C ILE A 23 16.48 -41.01 3.96
N ASP A 24 16.41 -40.47 2.74
CA ASP A 24 17.52 -39.73 2.18
C ASP A 24 17.77 -38.46 3.01
N ARG A 25 18.99 -38.30 3.50
CA ARG A 25 19.44 -37.13 4.29
C ARG A 25 20.49 -36.31 3.55
N SER A 26 20.76 -36.59 2.27
CA SER A 26 21.71 -35.81 1.48
C SER A 26 21.33 -34.32 1.35
N TRP A 27 20.03 -34.00 1.44
CA TRP A 27 19.52 -32.62 1.46
C TRP A 27 19.84 -31.84 2.74
N LEU A 28 20.24 -32.53 3.82
CA LEU A 28 20.43 -31.91 5.13
C LEU A 28 21.64 -30.96 5.13
N GLU A 29 22.71 -31.31 4.42
CA GLU A 29 23.90 -30.46 4.28
C GLU A 29 23.64 -29.20 3.44
N ASP A 30 22.85 -29.32 2.36
CA ASP A 30 22.44 -28.16 1.55
C ASP A 30 21.51 -27.24 2.35
N LEU A 31 20.60 -27.81 3.15
CA LEU A 31 19.75 -27.03 4.06
C LEU A 31 20.57 -26.27 5.09
N ASP A 32 21.50 -26.95 5.77
CA ASP A 32 22.34 -26.36 6.82
C ASP A 32 23.21 -25.23 6.24
N SER A 33 23.80 -25.45 5.06
CA SER A 33 24.55 -24.42 4.35
C SER A 33 23.69 -23.21 3.96
N ARG A 34 22.42 -23.42 3.61
CA ARG A 34 21.48 -22.34 3.27
C ARG A 34 20.99 -21.58 4.49
N LEU A 35 20.84 -22.25 5.62
CA LEU A 35 20.50 -21.62 6.91
C LEU A 35 21.66 -20.75 7.39
N ASP A 36 22.89 -21.26 7.35
CA ASP A 36 24.10 -20.54 7.78
C ASP A 36 24.46 -19.37 6.87
N LYS A 37 24.28 -19.53 5.54
CA LYS A 37 24.58 -18.45 4.59
C LYS A 37 23.60 -17.28 4.64
N GLY A 38 22.47 -17.42 5.35
CA GLY A 38 21.48 -16.35 5.52
C GLY A 38 21.02 -15.80 4.18
N GLY A 39 20.13 -16.50 3.48
CA GLY A 39 19.55 -16.00 2.24
C GLY A 39 18.86 -14.62 2.43
N PRO A 40 18.47 -13.94 1.34
CA PRO A 40 17.85 -12.59 1.40
C PRO A 40 16.56 -12.52 2.25
N TRP A 41 16.00 -13.67 2.62
CA TRP A 41 14.81 -13.84 3.46
C TRP A 41 15.13 -14.13 4.94
N GLY A 42 16.41 -14.36 5.28
CA GLY A 42 16.89 -14.61 6.64
C GLY A 42 17.44 -13.36 7.35
N ASP A 43 17.65 -12.26 6.62
CA ASP A 43 18.06 -11.00 7.22
C ASP A 43 16.86 -10.34 7.91
N HIS A 44 16.88 -10.35 9.24
CA HIS A 44 15.90 -9.70 10.10
C HIS A 44 15.72 -8.21 9.77
N ARG A 45 16.76 -7.54 9.28
CA ARG A 45 16.69 -6.13 8.89
C ARG A 45 15.91 -5.95 7.59
N LEU A 46 16.12 -6.83 6.61
CA LEU A 46 15.36 -6.80 5.35
C LEU A 46 13.89 -7.14 5.57
N SER A 47 13.59 -8.10 6.46
CA SER A 47 12.20 -8.41 6.81
C SER A 47 11.52 -7.26 7.56
N GLN A 48 12.23 -6.57 8.46
CA GLN A 48 11.73 -5.35 9.10
C GLN A 48 11.48 -4.23 8.09
N LEU A 49 12.42 -3.98 7.17
CA LEU A 49 12.25 -2.98 6.10
C LEU A 49 11.06 -3.30 5.20
N ALA A 50 10.86 -4.56 4.83
CA ALA A 50 9.69 -4.99 4.05
C ALA A 50 8.38 -4.76 4.82
N LEU A 51 8.35 -5.10 6.11
CA LEU A 51 7.19 -4.87 6.98
C LEU A 51 6.88 -3.37 7.12
N GLU A 52 7.90 -2.54 7.26
CA GLU A 52 7.78 -1.09 7.42
C GLU A 52 7.35 -0.39 6.12
N GLY A 53 7.86 -0.88 4.98
CA GLY A 53 7.39 -0.51 3.66
C GLY A 53 5.92 -0.86 3.44
N GLU A 54 5.49 -2.04 3.86
CA GLU A 54 4.08 -2.44 3.76
C GLU A 54 3.20 -1.63 4.71
N LYS A 55 3.62 -1.40 5.96
CA LYS A 55 2.91 -0.54 6.91
C LYS A 55 2.73 0.89 6.40
N SER A 56 3.71 1.41 5.66
CA SER A 56 3.61 2.74 5.04
C SER A 56 2.63 2.77 3.86
N ARG A 57 2.35 1.61 3.25
CA ARG A 57 1.33 1.44 2.21
C ARG A 57 -0.06 1.11 2.77
N LEU A 58 -0.14 0.62 4.01
CA LEU A 58 -1.42 0.42 4.66
C LEU A 58 -2.08 1.78 4.87
N VAL A 59 -3.24 1.96 4.25
CA VAL A 59 -4.15 3.07 4.55
C VAL A 59 -4.63 2.86 5.99
N THR A 60 -3.95 3.48 6.96
CA THR A 60 -4.19 3.31 8.40
C THR A 60 -5.57 3.80 8.84
N SER A 61 -6.19 4.68 8.06
CA SER A 61 -7.56 5.15 8.26
C SER A 61 -8.20 5.44 6.91
N PHE A 62 -9.35 4.81 6.63
CA PHE A 62 -10.12 5.09 5.42
C PHE A 62 -10.52 6.57 5.36
N ASP A 63 -10.71 7.18 6.53
CA ASP A 63 -11.23 8.54 6.79
C ASP A 63 -10.19 9.66 6.62
N GLU A 64 -8.91 9.34 6.39
CA GLU A 64 -7.87 10.35 6.23
C GLU A 64 -7.72 10.79 4.77
N LEU A 65 -7.64 12.10 4.53
CA LEU A 65 -7.48 12.68 3.20
C LEU A 65 -6.03 12.49 2.71
N GLN A 66 -5.81 11.58 1.76
CA GLN A 66 -4.50 11.30 1.19
C GLN A 66 -3.98 12.44 0.31
N CYS A 67 -4.88 13.25 -0.27
CA CYS A 67 -4.53 14.41 -1.09
C CYS A 67 -3.68 15.42 -0.33
N LEU A 68 -3.85 15.56 1.00
CA LEU A 68 -3.11 16.51 1.83
C LEU A 68 -1.60 16.27 1.78
N LYS A 69 -1.16 15.01 1.69
CA LYS A 69 0.26 14.64 1.55
C LYS A 69 0.85 15.05 0.20
N HIS A 70 0.00 15.35 -0.77
CA HIS A 70 0.35 15.68 -2.15
C HIS A 70 0.09 17.16 -2.50
N LEU A 71 -0.30 17.98 -1.52
CA LEU A 71 -0.48 19.41 -1.70
C LEU A 71 0.86 20.13 -1.53
N ASN A 72 1.38 20.69 -2.61
CA ASN A 72 2.58 21.52 -2.57
C ASN A 72 2.18 22.99 -2.44
N GLY A 73 2.56 23.63 -1.33
CA GLY A 73 2.37 25.09 -1.14
C GLY A 73 0.97 25.53 -0.73
N LEU A 74 0.06 24.60 -0.41
CA LEU A 74 -1.29 24.91 0.07
C LEU A 74 -1.58 24.16 1.37
N SER A 75 -1.87 24.90 2.44
CA SER A 75 -2.35 24.36 3.71
C SER A 75 -3.83 24.70 3.84
N PRO A 76 -4.76 23.74 3.61
CA PRO A 76 -6.18 24.00 3.74
C PRO A 76 -6.55 24.29 5.20
N LEU A 77 -7.61 25.07 5.39
CA LEU A 77 -8.14 25.37 6.72
C LEU A 77 -8.85 24.13 7.30
N PRO A 78 -8.92 23.97 8.64
CA PRO A 78 -9.54 22.79 9.26
C PRO A 78 -10.98 22.51 8.80
N HIS A 79 -11.79 23.55 8.66
CA HIS A 79 -13.16 23.39 8.16
C HIS A 79 -13.20 22.87 6.72
N GLN A 80 -12.24 23.26 5.86
CA GLN A 80 -12.18 22.81 4.48
C GLN A 80 -11.83 21.32 4.41
N THR A 81 -10.93 20.85 5.29
CA THR A 81 -10.62 19.43 5.41
C THR A 81 -11.81 18.63 5.95
N ASP A 82 -12.54 19.16 6.93
CA ASP A 82 -13.73 18.52 7.49
C ASP A 82 -14.86 18.42 6.44
N THR A 83 -15.09 19.49 5.68
CA THR A 83 -16.03 19.51 4.56
C THR A 83 -15.66 18.44 3.53
N ALA A 84 -14.40 18.40 3.07
CA ALA A 84 -13.97 17.41 2.09
C ALA A 84 -14.14 15.97 2.60
N ARG A 85 -13.74 15.70 3.85
CA ARG A 85 -13.93 14.41 4.52
C ARG A 85 -15.41 14.02 4.53
N ARG A 86 -16.29 14.93 4.95
CA ARG A 86 -17.73 14.68 5.00
C ARG A 86 -18.32 14.35 3.63
N VAL A 87 -17.95 15.10 2.59
CA VAL A 87 -18.44 14.85 1.22
C VAL A 87 -18.00 13.46 0.73
N LEU A 88 -16.75 13.09 1.00
CA LEU A 88 -16.16 11.83 0.53
C LEU A 88 -16.73 10.60 1.24
N PHE A 89 -16.88 10.65 2.57
CA PHE A 89 -17.25 9.47 3.38
C PHE A 89 -18.73 9.41 3.74
N GLU A 90 -19.39 10.54 3.99
CA GLU A 90 -20.80 10.55 4.44
C GLU A 90 -21.77 10.77 3.27
N MET A 91 -21.37 11.57 2.26
CA MET A 91 -22.28 12.01 1.19
C MET A 91 -22.09 11.24 -0.12
N SER A 92 -21.24 10.21 -0.15
CA SER A 92 -20.92 9.43 -1.35
C SER A 92 -20.49 10.31 -2.53
N GLY A 93 -19.78 11.42 -2.27
CA GLY A 93 -19.30 12.34 -3.29
C GLY A 93 -20.31 13.33 -3.85
N ARG A 94 -21.56 13.33 -3.37
CA ARG A 94 -22.62 14.21 -3.85
C ARG A 94 -22.93 15.26 -2.80
N ALA A 95 -22.44 16.47 -2.99
CA ALA A 95 -22.65 17.56 -2.06
C ALA A 95 -22.94 18.89 -2.77
N ILE A 96 -23.67 19.76 -2.07
CA ILE A 96 -23.85 21.16 -2.43
C ILE A 96 -23.08 21.97 -1.40
N LEU A 97 -22.00 22.64 -1.82
CA LEU A 97 -21.21 23.54 -0.98
C LEU A 97 -21.93 24.89 -0.94
N ALA A 98 -22.54 25.22 0.20
CA ALA A 98 -23.43 26.37 0.36
C ALA A 98 -22.93 27.39 1.42
N ASP A 99 -21.65 27.32 1.80
CA ASP A 99 -21.05 28.26 2.76
C ASP A 99 -21.07 29.72 2.26
N GLU A 100 -20.76 30.67 3.13
CA GLU A 100 -20.69 32.09 2.77
C GLU A 100 -19.73 32.35 1.58
N VAL A 101 -20.02 33.40 0.81
CA VAL A 101 -19.19 33.82 -0.32
C VAL A 101 -17.80 34.21 0.19
N GLY A 102 -16.74 33.62 -0.36
CA GLY A 102 -15.35 33.91 0.03
C GLY A 102 -14.68 32.90 0.97
N LEU A 103 -15.42 31.93 1.53
CA LEU A 103 -14.86 30.89 2.44
C LEU A 103 -13.99 29.81 1.75
N GLY A 104 -13.80 29.90 0.44
CA GLY A 104 -12.94 28.97 -0.27
C GLY A 104 -13.60 27.68 -0.75
N LYS A 105 -14.90 27.71 -1.09
CA LYS A 105 -15.62 26.57 -1.73
C LYS A 105 -14.88 25.98 -2.94
N THR A 106 -14.15 26.80 -3.70
CA THR A 106 -13.31 26.33 -4.81
C THR A 106 -12.15 25.46 -4.32
N ILE A 107 -11.53 25.83 -3.19
CA ILE A 107 -10.46 25.04 -2.55
C ILE A 107 -11.05 23.72 -2.04
N GLU A 108 -12.21 23.75 -1.39
CA GLU A 108 -12.89 22.53 -0.92
C GLU A 108 -13.24 21.59 -2.07
N ALA A 109 -13.84 22.11 -3.15
CA ALA A 109 -14.14 21.34 -4.35
C ALA A 109 -12.87 20.76 -5.00
N GLY A 110 -11.79 21.55 -5.05
CA GLY A 110 -10.48 21.11 -5.51
C GLY A 110 -9.88 20.02 -4.63
N LEU A 111 -10.05 20.10 -3.31
CA LEU A 111 -9.59 19.12 -2.34
C LEU A 111 -10.32 17.78 -2.50
N ILE A 112 -11.65 17.82 -2.60
CA ILE A 112 -12.49 16.65 -2.89
C ILE A 112 -12.06 16.00 -4.20
N LEU A 113 -11.88 16.81 -5.25
CA LEU A 113 -11.48 16.31 -6.56
C LEU A 113 -10.08 15.68 -6.54
N LYS A 114 -9.12 16.33 -5.86
CA LYS A 114 -7.75 15.82 -5.72
C LYS A 114 -7.74 14.50 -4.99
N GLU A 115 -8.56 14.33 -3.94
CA GLU A 115 -8.70 13.04 -3.25
C GLU A 115 -9.20 11.95 -4.20
N TYR A 116 -10.25 12.22 -4.98
CA TYR A 116 -10.77 11.26 -5.96
C TYR A 116 -9.70 10.82 -6.97
N ILE A 117 -8.85 11.74 -7.42
CA ILE A 117 -7.75 11.46 -8.34
C ILE A 117 -6.66 10.65 -7.64
N VAL A 118 -6.23 11.05 -6.44
CA VAL A 118 -5.15 10.37 -5.68
C VAL A 118 -5.55 8.94 -5.32
N ARG A 119 -6.82 8.70 -5.00
CA ARG A 119 -7.36 7.35 -4.75
C ARG A 119 -7.61 6.54 -6.02
N GLY A 120 -7.43 7.12 -7.21
CA GLY A 120 -7.69 6.46 -8.49
C GLY A 120 -9.17 6.19 -8.76
N LEU A 121 -10.07 6.88 -8.07
CA LEU A 121 -11.53 6.72 -8.18
C LEU A 121 -12.12 7.46 -9.39
N VAL A 122 -11.42 8.46 -9.93
CA VAL A 122 -11.85 9.27 -11.06
C VAL A 122 -10.72 9.44 -12.07
N THR A 123 -11.04 9.25 -13.36
CA THR A 123 -10.11 9.45 -14.49
C THR A 123 -10.52 10.62 -15.39
N LYS A 124 -11.78 11.05 -15.33
CA LYS A 124 -12.34 12.15 -16.12
C LYS A 124 -13.25 12.99 -15.26
N VAL A 125 -13.13 14.31 -15.40
CA VAL A 125 -13.83 15.30 -14.58
C VAL A 125 -14.47 16.31 -15.50
N LEU A 126 -15.73 16.66 -15.23
CA LEU A 126 -16.42 17.77 -15.89
C LEU A 126 -16.65 18.89 -14.88
N ILE A 127 -16.08 20.06 -15.12
CA ILE A 127 -16.31 21.26 -14.33
C ILE A 127 -17.18 22.20 -15.16
N LEU A 128 -18.40 22.46 -14.68
CA LEU A 128 -19.32 23.42 -15.30
C LEU A 128 -19.21 24.75 -14.57
N VAL A 129 -18.78 25.79 -15.28
CA VAL A 129 -18.53 27.11 -14.72
C VAL A 129 -18.96 28.20 -15.71
N PRO A 130 -19.49 29.35 -15.26
CA PRO A 130 -19.76 30.48 -16.13
C PRO A 130 -18.48 30.96 -16.85
N ALA A 131 -18.63 31.44 -18.09
CA ALA A 131 -17.49 31.84 -18.94
C ALA A 131 -16.53 32.85 -18.27
N SER A 132 -17.07 33.76 -17.45
CA SER A 132 -16.28 34.75 -16.72
C SER A 132 -15.35 34.19 -15.65
N LEU A 133 -15.62 32.98 -15.15
CA LEU A 133 -14.86 32.35 -14.06
C LEU A 133 -13.94 31.23 -14.56
N VAL A 134 -13.93 30.90 -15.85
CA VAL A 134 -13.08 29.83 -16.42
C VAL A 134 -11.60 30.08 -16.14
N LEU A 135 -11.12 31.31 -16.32
CA LEU A 135 -9.71 31.66 -16.10
C LEU A 135 -9.28 31.43 -14.64
N GLN A 136 -10.17 31.66 -13.68
CA GLN A 136 -9.90 31.44 -12.26
C GLN A 136 -9.69 29.95 -11.93
N TRP A 137 -10.31 29.05 -12.70
CA TRP A 137 -10.11 27.60 -12.55
C TRP A 137 -8.92 27.06 -13.33
N TYR A 138 -8.48 27.76 -14.38
CA TYR A 138 -7.36 27.31 -15.21
C TYR A 138 -5.99 27.72 -14.66
N VAL A 139 -5.90 28.92 -14.08
CA VAL A 139 -4.62 29.55 -13.70
C VAL A 139 -4.21 29.28 -12.25
N ASN A 140 -5.11 28.74 -11.43
CA ASN A 140 -4.92 28.57 -9.98
C ASN A 140 -4.56 27.14 -9.57
#